data_AF-A0ABD3BWM1-F1
#
_entry.id   AF-A0ABD3BWM1-F1
#
_cell.length_a   1.000
_cell.length_b   1.000
_cell.length_c   1.000
_cell.angle_alpha   90.00
_cell.angle_beta   90.00
_cell.angle_gamma   90.00
#
_symmetry.space_group_name_H-M   'P 1'
#
loop_
_entity.id
_entity.type
_entity.pdbx_description
1 polymer ?
#
loop_
_entity_poly.entity_id
_entity_poly.type
_entity_poly.pdbx_seq_one_letter_code
_entity_poly.pdbx_strand_id
1 'polypeptide(L)'
;MDYRPGIDNLLVLLIGGIPIAMPTVLSVTMAIGSHRLAQQGAITKRMTAIEEMAVMDVLCSDKTGTFTLKKLTVDKNRIEV
;
A
#
# COMPACT_ATOMS: atom_id res chain seq x y z
N MET A 1 -7.52 52.91 8.16
CA MET A 1 -6.74 51.72 7.76
C MET A 1 -7.38 50.52 8.41
N ASP A 2 -8.36 49.92 7.72
CA ASP A 2 -9.16 48.84 8.29
C ASP A 2 -8.60 47.50 7.81
N TYR A 3 -7.76 46.85 8.64
CA TYR A 3 -7.11 45.58 8.32
C TYR A 3 -8.04 44.36 8.46
N ARG A 4 -9.21 44.56 9.05
CA ARG A 4 -10.22 43.52 9.34
C ARG A 4 -10.57 42.64 8.11
N PRO A 5 -10.95 43.19 6.94
CA PRO A 5 -11.29 42.37 5.78
C PRO A 5 -10.12 41.56 5.20
N GLY A 6 -8.88 42.03 5.36
CA GLY A 6 -7.70 41.28 4.93
C GLY A 6 -7.45 40.03 5.80
N ILE A 7 -7.69 40.16 7.10
CA ILE A 7 -7.58 39.05 8.06
C ILE A 7 -8.69 38.03 7.86
N ASP A 8 -9.92 38.47 7.63
CA ASP A 8 -11.06 37.58 7.39
C ASP A 8 -10.85 36.73 6.12
N ASN A 9 -10.36 37.33 5.03
CA ASN A 9 -10.06 36.60 3.81
C ASN A 9 -8.92 35.58 3.98
N LEU A 10 -7.88 35.94 4.75
CA LEU A 10 -6.78 35.02 5.06
C LEU A 10 -7.27 33.82 5.89
N LEU A 11 -8.16 34.07 6.86
CA LEU A 11 -8.75 33.03 7.70
C LEU A 11 -9.56 32.02 6.88
N VAL A 12 -10.38 32.49 5.93
CA VAL A 12 -11.18 31.61 5.07
C VAL A 12 -10.30 30.75 4.17
N LEU A 13 -9.23 31.31 3.61
CA LEU A 13 -8.25 30.55 2.82
C LEU A 13 -7.54 29.48 3.66
N LEU A 14 -7.18 29.80 4.90
CA LEU A 14 -6.54 28.86 5.82
C LEU A 14 -7.47 27.69 6.18
N ILE A 15 -8.72 27.99 6.55
CA ILE A 15 -9.69 26.97 6.96
C ILE A 15 -10.07 26.07 5.77
N GLY A 16 -10.28 26.65 4.58
CA GLY A 16 -10.65 25.89 3.38
C GLY A 16 -9.47 25.18 2.70
N GLY A 17 -8.25 25.70 2.87
CA GLY A 17 -7.05 25.20 2.18
C GLY A 17 -6.36 24.03 2.85
N ILE A 18 -6.53 23.85 4.17
CA ILE A 18 -5.87 22.75 4.90
C ILE A 18 -6.78 21.51 4.88
N PRO A 19 -6.37 20.42 4.23
CA PRO A 19 -7.19 19.21 4.14
C PRO A 19 -7.04 18.35 5.40
N ILE A 20 -7.60 18.81 6.52
CA ILE A 20 -7.48 18.15 7.84
C ILE A 20 -8.02 16.72 7.83
N ALA A 21 -9.01 16.43 6.97
CA ALA A 21 -9.62 15.11 6.85
C ALA A 21 -8.79 14.12 6.01
N MET A 22 -7.87 14.58 5.15
CA MET A 22 -7.13 13.70 4.24
C MET A 22 -6.37 12.57 4.95
N PRO A 23 -5.59 12.86 6.03
CA PRO A 23 -4.85 11.83 6.75
C PRO A 23 -5.77 10.73 7.30
N THR A 24 -6.93 11.12 7.82
CA THR A 24 -7.92 10.18 8.37
C THR A 24 -8.51 9.29 7.28
N VAL A 25 -8.91 9.88 6.15
CA VAL A 25 -9.47 9.13 5.02
C VAL A 25 -8.47 8.10 4.49
N LEU A 26 -7.21 8.52 4.28
CA LEU A 26 -6.13 7.62 3.85
C LEU A 26 -5.95 6.46 4.85
N SER A 27 -5.90 6.76 6.15
CA SER A 27 -5.73 5.73 7.18
C SER A 27 -6.88 4.71 7.19
N VAL A 28 -8.13 5.16 7.04
CA VAL A 28 -9.30 4.26 7.00
C VAL A 28 -9.27 3.42 5.73
N THR A 29 -8.94 4.00 4.58
CA THR A 29 -8.81 3.27 3.32
C THR A 29 -7.73 2.19 3.40
N MET A 30 -6.56 2.50 3.97
CA MET A 30 -5.49 1.52 4.19
C MET A 30 -5.92 0.40 5.16
N ALA A 31 -6.65 0.72 6.23
CA ALA A 31 -7.15 -0.27 7.17
C ALA A 31 -8.14 -1.25 6.50
N ILE A 32 -9.06 -0.73 5.68
CA ILE A 32 -9.98 -1.56 4.89
C ILE A 32 -9.20 -2.41 3.88
N GLY A 33 -8.21 -1.83 3.19
CA GLY A 33 -7.34 -2.54 2.25
C GLY A 33 -6.57 -3.68 2.92
N SER A 34 -6.01 -3.42 4.10
CA SER A 34 -5.32 -4.40 4.92
C SER A 34 -6.24 -5.57 5.31
N HIS A 35 -7.47 -5.27 5.73
CA HIS A 35 -8.45 -6.30 6.05
C HIS A 35 -8.78 -7.18 4.84
N ARG A 36 -8.95 -6.58 3.65
CA ARG A 36 -9.20 -7.33 2.41
C ARG A 36 -8.01 -8.22 2.02
N LEU A 37 -6.78 -7.72 2.14
CA LEU A 37 -5.57 -8.52 1.86
C LEU A 37 -5.44 -9.70 2.82
N ALA A 38 -5.77 -9.51 4.10
CA ALA A 38 -5.77 -10.59 5.07
C ALA A 38 -6.78 -11.69 4.72
N GLN A 39 -7.97 -11.33 4.23
CA GLN A 39 -8.96 -12.30 3.72
C GLN A 39 -8.47 -13.08 2.49
N GLN A 40 -7.53 -12.51 1.72
CA GLN A 40 -6.88 -13.17 0.58
C GLN A 40 -5.63 -13.97 0.98
N GLY A 41 -5.30 -14.06 2.27
CA GLY A 41 -4.15 -14.80 2.79
C GLY A 41 -2.85 -13.99 2.88
N ALA A 42 -2.88 -12.67 2.62
CA ALA A 42 -1.73 -11.78 2.71
C ALA A 42 -1.83 -10.85 3.93
N ILE A 43 -0.99 -11.07 4.95
CA ILE A 43 -1.01 -10.28 6.18
C ILE A 43 -0.09 -9.06 6.03
N THR A 44 -0.66 -7.86 6.06
CA THR A 44 0.10 -6.61 6.03
C THR A 44 0.51 -6.17 7.43
N LYS A 45 1.80 -6.25 7.76
CA LYS A 45 2.34 -5.83 9.06
C LYS A 45 2.45 -4.31 9.22
N ARG A 46 2.57 -3.57 8.10
CA ARG A 46 2.61 -2.10 8.04
C ARG A 46 1.62 -1.63 6.99
N MET A 47 0.83 -0.60 7.29
CA MET A 47 -0.15 -0.06 6.33
C MET A 47 0.53 0.52 5.08
N THR A 48 1.73 1.10 5.23
CA THR A 48 2.53 1.64 4.12
C THR A 48 2.93 0.58 3.09
N ALA A 49 2.99 -0.70 3.48
CA ALA A 49 3.32 -1.79 2.57
C ALA A 49 2.30 -1.93 1.43
N ILE A 50 1.05 -1.47 1.63
CA ILE A 50 0.01 -1.48 0.60
C ILE A 50 0.36 -0.50 -0.52
N GLU A 51 0.84 0.71 -0.16
CA GLU A 51 1.28 1.71 -1.15
C GLU A 51 2.58 1.28 -1.83
N GLU A 52 3.56 0.77 -1.06
CA GLU A 52 4.82 0.25 -1.59
C GLU A 52 4.57 -0.86 -2.63
N MET A 53 3.63 -1.76 -2.37
CA MET A 53 3.25 -2.83 -3.30
C MET A 53 2.51 -2.30 -4.53
N ALA A 54 1.71 -1.24 -4.39
CA ALA A 54 1.00 -0.63 -5.52
C ALA A 54 1.94 0.07 -6.52
N VAL A 55 3.08 0.59 -6.04
CA VAL A 55 4.08 1.29 -6.86
C VAL A 55 5.28 0.38 -7.21
N MET A 56 5.23 -0.90 -6.85
CA MET A 56 6.35 -1.81 -7.05
C MET A 56 6.57 -2.13 -8.54
N ASP A 57 7.73 -1.76 -9.08
CA ASP A 57 8.12 -2.09 -10.47
C ASP A 57 8.83 -3.44 -10.62
N VAL A 58 9.59 -3.87 -9.59
CA VAL A 58 10.41 -5.08 -9.62
C VAL A 58 10.12 -5.96 -8.40
N LEU A 59 9.71 -7.20 -8.65
CA LEU A 59 9.54 -8.23 -7.62
C LEU A 59 10.71 -9.21 -7.64
N CYS A 60 11.61 -9.08 -6.68
CA CYS A 60 12.65 -10.09 -6.44
C CYS A 60 12.05 -11.26 -5.67
N SER A 61 11.72 -12.35 -6.36
CA SER A 61 11.12 -13.55 -5.78
C SER A 61 12.18 -14.65 -5.56
N ASP A 62 12.15 -15.29 -4.40
CA ASP A 62 13.05 -16.41 -4.10
C ASP A 62 12.59 -17.68 -4.85
N LYS A 63 13.54 -18.43 -5.42
CA LYS A 63 13.21 -19.60 -6.24
C LYS A 63 12.58 -20.71 -5.42
N THR A 64 13.18 -21.05 -4.27
CA THR A 64 12.81 -22.27 -3.51
C THR A 64 11.80 -21.94 -2.43
N GLY A 65 10.58 -22.42 -2.58
CA GLY A 65 9.49 -22.12 -1.64
C GLY A 65 8.62 -20.93 -2.02
N THR A 66 8.98 -20.16 -3.07
CA THR A 66 8.05 -19.23 -3.74
C THR A 66 7.66 -19.74 -5.13
N PHE A 67 8.61 -19.90 -6.06
CA PHE A 67 8.30 -20.48 -7.38
C PHE A 67 8.20 -22.00 -7.37
N THR A 68 9.09 -22.67 -6.64
CA THR A 68 9.07 -24.12 -6.53
C THR A 68 8.44 -24.54 -5.21
N LEU A 69 7.56 -25.54 -5.28
CA LEU A 69 7.24 -26.34 -4.11
C LEU A 69 8.55 -27.04 -3.75
N LYS A 70 9.10 -26.80 -2.55
CA LYS A 70 10.36 -27.35 -2.01
C LYS A 70 10.37 -28.89 -1.92
N LYS A 71 10.10 -29.53 -3.04
CA LYS A 71 9.89 -30.94 -3.34
C LYS A 71 10.70 -31.20 -4.59
N LEU A 72 11.73 -32.02 -4.44
CA LEU A 72 12.58 -32.40 -5.56
C LEU A 72 11.84 -33.48 -6.35
N THR A 73 11.51 -33.18 -7.60
CA THR A 73 10.89 -34.14 -8.53
C THR A 73 11.90 -34.47 -9.60
N VAL A 74 12.05 -35.77 -9.90
CA VAL A 74 12.94 -36.24 -10.96
C VAL A 74 12.13 -36.36 -12.24
N ASP A 75 12.51 -35.60 -13.26
CA ASP A 75 11.93 -35.69 -14.60
C ASP A 75 12.48 -36.93 -15.32
N LYS A 76 11.65 -37.98 -15.40
CA LYS A 76 12.02 -39.26 -16.01
C LYS A 76 12.22 -39.16 -17.53
N ASN A 77 11.69 -38.14 -18.19
CA ASN A 77 11.80 -37.97 -19.64
C ASN A 77 13.17 -37.38 -20.06
N ARG A 78 13.90 -36.80 -19.10
CA ARG A 78 15.26 -36.25 -19.29
C ARG A 78 16.35 -37.23 -18.87
N ILE A 79 15.96 -38.41 -18.41
CA ILE A 79 16.84 -39.56 -18.19
C ILE A 79 16.70 -40.44 -19.44
N GLU A 80 17.16 -39.91 -20.59
CA GLU A 80 17.47 -40.78 -21.72
C GLU A 80 18.73 -41.57 -21.33
N VAL A 81 18.60 -42.89 -21.32
CA VAL A 81 19.72 -43.84 -21.14
C VAL A 81 20.42 -44.04 -22.46
#